data_AF-A0A2E5CE79-F1
#
_entry.id   AF-A0A2E5CE79-F1
#
_cell.length_a   1.000
_cell.length_b   1.000
_cell.length_c   1.000
_cell.angle_alpha   90.00
_cell.angle_beta   90.00
_cell.angle_gamma   90.00
#
_symmetry.space_group_name_H-M   'P 1'
#
loop_
_entity.id
_entity.type
_entity.pdbx_description
1 polymer ?
#
loop_
_entity_poly.entity_id
_entity_poly.type
_entity_poly.pdbx_seq_one_letter_code
_entity_poly.pdbx_strand_id
1 'polypeptide(L)'
;MKMVLGMALAWFLTSSALATTHEGVQAYLDFDTSYEVSREKVSDSYLRVVPEKTLYSILTSAQEQKFELALSVLEETLNSEEFKLKVLSYKRSDGKRLFQKNYLWNNKAQELSNEDIYNILMNADEAAIPGTKGEMNIYSWIKKCKWYDYANPVTNVWCRKVVGSTSPHSSEWIKINYNFYAGYEAPQMVNNLVHEWIHLLGFLHGEENMREEAPYVIGRIAQEVSEKVLRKRALGLY
;
A
#
# COMPACT_ATOMS: atom_id res chain seq x y z
N MET A 1 -11.09 53.57 -15.00
CA MET A 1 -11.90 52.36 -15.27
C MET A 1 -11.14 51.49 -16.27
N LYS A 2 -10.39 50.50 -15.79
CA LYS A 2 -9.80 49.43 -16.62
C LYS A 2 -10.02 48.13 -15.87
N MET A 3 -11.01 47.36 -16.32
CA MET A 3 -11.24 45.99 -15.90
C MET A 3 -10.02 45.16 -16.30
N VAL A 4 -9.28 44.66 -15.31
CA VAL A 4 -8.36 43.55 -15.52
C VAL A 4 -9.15 42.30 -15.20
N LEU A 5 -9.53 41.59 -16.25
CA LEU A 5 -10.13 40.27 -16.21
C LEU A 5 -9.11 39.33 -15.55
N GLY A 6 -9.27 39.07 -14.26
CA GLY A 6 -8.52 38.04 -13.55
C GLY A 6 -8.96 36.68 -14.08
N MET A 7 -8.22 36.14 -15.04
CA MET A 7 -8.32 34.74 -15.42
C MET A 7 -7.99 33.90 -14.18
N ALA A 8 -9.05 33.38 -13.55
CA ALA A 8 -8.96 32.28 -12.62
C ALA A 8 -8.33 31.10 -13.37
N LEU A 9 -7.06 30.81 -13.09
CA LEU A 9 -6.48 29.50 -13.34
C LEU A 9 -7.18 28.52 -12.37
N ALA A 10 -8.40 28.11 -12.74
CA ALA A 10 -8.99 26.90 -12.22
C ALA A 10 -8.12 25.75 -12.71
N TRP A 11 -7.17 25.33 -11.88
CA TRP A 11 -6.47 24.06 -12.04
C TRP A 11 -7.51 22.95 -11.90
N PHE A 12 -8.15 22.60 -13.00
CA PHE A 12 -8.77 21.29 -13.17
C PHE A 12 -7.64 20.26 -13.19
N LEU A 13 -7.18 19.83 -12.01
CA LEU A 13 -6.47 18.55 -11.85
C LEU A 13 -7.50 17.42 -11.88
N THR A 14 -8.20 17.25 -13.00
CA THR A 14 -8.74 15.96 -13.38
C THR A 14 -7.61 15.22 -14.07
N SER A 15 -6.81 14.47 -13.32
CA SER A 15 -5.85 13.52 -13.88
C SER A 15 -5.76 12.32 -12.96
N SER A 16 -6.25 11.19 -13.46
CA SER A 16 -6.08 9.81 -13.01
C SER A 16 -5.00 9.66 -11.92
N ALA A 17 -5.45 9.69 -10.66
CA ALA A 17 -4.62 9.83 -9.48
C ALA A 17 -3.58 8.71 -9.38
N LEU A 18 -2.32 9.00 -9.73
CA LEU A 18 -1.21 8.14 -9.30
C LEU A 18 -1.20 8.18 -7.77
N ALA A 19 -1.56 7.06 -7.15
CA ALA A 19 -1.38 6.89 -5.72
C ALA A 19 0.09 6.49 -5.51
N THR A 20 0.78 7.12 -4.56
CA THR A 20 2.23 7.02 -4.44
C THR A 20 2.68 6.90 -2.99
N THR A 21 3.60 5.98 -2.72
CA THR A 21 4.37 5.96 -1.47
C THR A 21 5.49 7.00 -1.52
N HIS A 22 5.53 7.91 -0.55
CA HIS A 22 6.56 8.94 -0.42
C HIS A 22 7.67 8.54 0.55
N GLU A 23 8.93 8.79 0.16
CA GLU A 23 10.07 8.68 1.07
C GLU A 23 9.93 9.70 2.21
N GLY A 24 9.94 9.24 3.46
CA GLY A 24 9.93 10.09 4.66
C GLY A 24 8.59 10.14 5.41
N VAL A 25 7.50 9.60 4.86
CA VAL A 25 6.26 9.41 5.62
C VAL A 25 6.40 8.17 6.51
N GLN A 26 6.50 8.39 7.82
CA GLN A 26 6.57 7.30 8.80
C GLN A 26 5.18 7.05 9.39
N ALA A 27 4.59 5.88 9.14
CA ALA A 27 3.31 5.52 9.71
C ALA A 27 3.33 5.62 11.26
N TYR A 28 2.26 6.13 11.84
CA TYR A 28 2.02 6.09 13.28
C TYR A 28 1.39 4.73 13.61
N LEU A 29 1.97 3.99 14.55
CA LEU A 29 1.44 2.71 15.00
C LEU A 29 1.11 2.79 16.48
N ASP A 30 -0.17 2.64 16.79
CA ASP A 30 -0.68 2.49 18.15
C ASP A 30 -1.90 1.57 18.11
N PHE A 31 -2.07 0.75 19.15
CA PHE A 31 -3.03 -0.34 19.17
C PHE A 31 -3.85 -0.28 20.47
N ASP A 32 -5.14 -0.55 20.35
CA ASP A 32 -6.04 -0.74 21.48
C ASP A 32 -5.84 -2.15 22.06
N THR A 33 -5.09 -2.24 23.16
CA THR A 33 -4.80 -3.50 23.85
C THR A 33 -6.03 -4.09 24.56
N SER A 34 -7.10 -3.32 24.70
CA SER A 34 -8.37 -3.78 25.30
C SER A 34 -9.38 -4.28 24.26
N TYR A 35 -9.06 -4.14 22.97
CA TYR A 35 -9.96 -4.58 21.90
C TYR A 35 -10.05 -6.10 21.83
N GLU A 36 -11.28 -6.61 21.93
CA GLU A 36 -11.61 -8.01 21.71
C GLU A 36 -12.28 -8.17 20.34
N VAL A 37 -11.72 -9.07 19.52
CA VAL A 37 -12.26 -9.36 18.19
C VAL A 37 -13.61 -10.06 18.32
N SER A 38 -14.69 -9.39 17.90
CA SER A 38 -15.98 -10.05 17.72
C SER A 38 -15.93 -10.89 16.45
N ARG A 39 -15.89 -12.22 16.61
CA ARG A 39 -15.82 -13.18 15.47
C ARG A 39 -16.91 -12.99 14.42
N GLU A 40 -18.08 -12.48 14.82
CA GLU A 40 -19.22 -12.29 13.91
C GLU A 40 -19.01 -11.15 12.90
N LYS A 41 -18.06 -10.23 13.15
CA LYS A 41 -17.83 -9.04 12.32
C LYS A 41 -16.66 -9.16 11.34
N VAL A 42 -15.86 -10.22 11.45
CA VAL A 42 -14.59 -10.31 10.75
C VAL A 42 -14.56 -11.59 9.93
N SER A 43 -14.22 -11.46 8.65
CA SER A 43 -14.13 -12.58 7.74
C SER A 43 -13.03 -13.57 8.17
N ASP A 44 -13.33 -14.86 8.03
CA ASP A 44 -12.35 -15.96 8.10
C ASP A 44 -11.86 -16.35 6.69
N SER A 45 -12.09 -15.50 5.68
CA SER A 45 -11.54 -15.67 4.34
C SER A 45 -10.01 -15.72 4.38
N TYR A 46 -9.45 -16.59 3.56
CA TYR A 46 -8.03 -16.66 3.30
C TYR A 46 -7.70 -15.83 2.05
N LEU A 47 -6.73 -14.92 2.17
CA LEU A 47 -6.24 -14.13 1.05
C LEU A 47 -5.14 -14.91 0.34
N ARG A 48 -5.37 -15.27 -0.92
CA ARG A 48 -4.34 -15.90 -1.75
C ARG A 48 -3.46 -14.83 -2.37
N VAL A 49 -2.14 -14.95 -2.29
CA VAL A 49 -1.23 -14.05 -3.01
C VAL A 49 -0.82 -14.72 -4.31
N VAL A 50 -1.05 -14.03 -5.43
CA VAL A 50 -0.77 -14.54 -6.77
C VAL A 50 0.30 -13.63 -7.40
N PRO A 51 1.58 -14.01 -7.32
CA PRO A 51 2.62 -13.34 -8.10
C PRO A 51 2.35 -13.56 -9.59
N GLU A 52 1.98 -12.49 -10.26
CA GLU A 52 1.63 -12.48 -11.68
C GLU A 52 2.89 -12.13 -12.49
N LYS A 53 2.80 -11.15 -13.38
CA LYS A 53 3.92 -10.72 -14.20
C LYS A 53 4.78 -9.68 -13.48
N THR A 54 6.09 -9.92 -13.48
CA THR A 54 7.08 -8.90 -13.10
C THR A 54 7.87 -8.41 -14.31
N LEU A 55 7.90 -7.09 -14.51
CA LEU A 55 8.73 -6.41 -15.50
C LEU A 55 9.96 -5.80 -14.83
N TYR A 56 11.14 -6.18 -15.31
CA TYR A 56 12.41 -5.67 -14.82
C TYR A 56 13.06 -4.74 -15.82
N SER A 57 13.42 -3.53 -15.39
CA SER A 57 14.23 -2.61 -16.20
C SER A 57 15.74 -2.88 -16.08
N ILE A 58 16.17 -3.55 -14.99
CA ILE A 58 17.47 -4.17 -14.64
C ILE A 58 17.47 -4.31 -13.11
N LEU A 59 17.56 -5.53 -12.58
CA LEU A 59 17.92 -5.79 -11.18
C LEU A 59 19.26 -6.56 -11.14
N THR A 60 19.98 -6.45 -10.03
CA THR A 60 21.04 -7.43 -9.70
C THR A 60 20.39 -8.69 -9.13
N SER A 61 21.02 -9.86 -9.26
CA SER A 61 20.47 -11.11 -8.71
C SER A 61 20.19 -11.03 -7.20
N ALA A 62 20.97 -10.27 -6.44
CA ALA A 62 20.71 -10.04 -5.02
C ALA A 62 19.42 -9.24 -4.76
N GLN A 63 19.09 -8.28 -5.62
CA GLN A 63 17.85 -7.51 -5.51
C GLN A 63 16.63 -8.33 -5.92
N GLU A 64 16.77 -9.16 -6.96
CA GLU A 64 15.74 -10.13 -7.37
C GLU A 64 15.40 -11.07 -6.21
N GLN A 65 16.42 -11.63 -5.56
CA GLN A 65 16.23 -12.51 -4.39
C GLN A 65 15.51 -11.82 -3.23
N LYS A 66 15.81 -10.55 -2.94
CA LYS A 66 15.09 -9.80 -1.89
C LYS A 66 13.63 -9.55 -2.27
N PHE A 67 13.37 -9.27 -3.55
CA PHE A 67 12.02 -9.07 -4.05
C PHE A 67 11.21 -10.38 -4.03
N GLU A 68 11.79 -11.47 -4.52
CA GLU A 68 11.20 -12.81 -4.46
C GLU A 68 10.95 -13.24 -3.01
N LEU A 69 11.89 -12.96 -2.11
CA LEU A 69 11.70 -13.22 -0.68
C LEU A 69 10.52 -12.42 -0.12
N ALA A 70 10.39 -11.14 -0.48
CA ALA A 70 9.25 -10.31 -0.09
C ALA A 70 7.93 -10.89 -0.59
N LEU A 71 7.85 -11.31 -1.85
CA LEU A 71 6.67 -11.98 -2.40
C LEU A 71 6.35 -13.28 -1.65
N SER A 72 7.36 -14.08 -1.33
CA SER A 72 7.20 -15.39 -0.66
C SER A 72 6.65 -15.34 0.77
N VAL A 73 6.66 -14.16 1.40
CA VAL A 73 6.16 -13.98 2.77
C VAL A 73 4.85 -13.22 2.84
N LEU A 74 4.39 -12.60 1.74
CA LEU A 74 3.16 -11.80 1.74
C LEU A 74 1.96 -12.62 2.21
N GLU A 75 1.74 -13.80 1.64
CA GLU A 75 0.56 -14.61 1.96
C GLU A 75 0.53 -15.02 3.43
N GLU A 76 1.64 -15.54 3.95
CA GLU A 76 1.76 -15.92 5.35
C GLU A 76 1.60 -14.71 6.28
N THR A 77 2.16 -13.56 5.89
CA THR A 77 2.08 -12.31 6.66
C THR A 77 0.64 -11.84 6.78
N LEU A 78 -0.06 -11.69 5.65
CA LEU A 78 -1.40 -11.11 5.58
C LEU A 78 -2.48 -12.02 6.16
N ASN A 79 -2.28 -13.34 6.14
CA ASN A 79 -3.18 -14.31 6.77
C ASN A 79 -2.84 -14.62 8.24
N SER A 80 -1.81 -13.99 8.81
CA SER A 80 -1.43 -14.26 10.20
C SER A 80 -2.39 -13.60 11.20
N GLU A 81 -2.62 -14.27 12.33
CA GLU A 81 -3.40 -13.71 13.45
C GLU A 81 -2.79 -12.39 13.97
N GLU A 82 -1.45 -12.25 13.96
CA GLU A 82 -0.81 -11.00 14.38
C GLU A 82 -1.17 -9.84 13.45
N PHE A 83 -1.16 -10.06 12.13
CA PHE A 83 -1.58 -9.04 11.17
C PHE A 83 -3.04 -8.66 11.36
N LYS A 84 -3.94 -9.65 11.45
CA LYS A 84 -5.36 -9.46 11.74
C LYS A 84 -5.57 -8.60 12.99
N LEU A 85 -4.99 -9.00 14.12
CA LEU A 85 -5.15 -8.29 15.39
C LEU A 85 -4.63 -6.85 15.33
N LYS A 86 -3.48 -6.61 14.69
CA LYS A 86 -2.92 -5.25 14.55
C LYS A 86 -3.80 -4.35 13.69
N VAL A 87 -4.33 -4.85 12.57
CA VAL A 87 -5.25 -4.06 11.73
C VAL A 87 -6.53 -3.72 12.49
N LEU A 88 -7.14 -4.70 13.15
CA LEU A 88 -8.40 -4.51 13.86
C LEU A 88 -8.27 -3.57 15.08
N SER A 89 -7.16 -3.68 15.81
CA SER A 89 -6.92 -2.89 17.03
C SER A 89 -6.27 -1.52 16.79
N TYR A 90 -5.90 -1.18 15.56
CA TYR A 90 -5.23 0.10 15.28
C TYR A 90 -6.05 1.31 15.76
N LYS A 91 -5.37 2.27 16.37
CA LYS A 91 -5.94 3.57 16.78
C LYS A 91 -5.01 4.72 16.40
N ARG A 92 -5.58 5.86 16.06
CA ARG A 92 -4.84 7.08 15.72
C ARG A 92 -4.24 7.74 16.96
N SER A 93 -3.44 8.77 16.74
CA SER A 93 -2.90 9.62 17.82
C SER A 93 -3.97 10.32 18.67
N ASP A 94 -5.20 10.49 18.16
CA ASP A 94 -6.35 11.01 18.93
C ASP A 94 -7.06 9.94 19.78
N GLY A 95 -6.55 8.70 19.78
CA GLY A 95 -7.07 7.57 20.54
C GLY A 95 -8.28 6.88 19.90
N LYS A 96 -8.79 7.36 18.76
CA LYS A 96 -9.92 6.71 18.09
C LYS A 96 -9.46 5.47 17.31
N ARG A 97 -10.19 4.37 17.47
CA ARG A 97 -9.95 3.09 16.78
C ARG A 97 -10.50 3.10 15.35
N LEU A 98 -9.89 3.92 14.49
CA LEU A 98 -10.20 4.06 13.07
C LEU A 98 -8.98 4.57 12.29
N PHE A 99 -8.98 4.47 10.97
CA PHE A 99 -7.95 5.07 10.11
C PHE A 99 -8.34 6.51 9.73
N GLN A 100 -7.37 7.42 9.53
CA GLN A 100 -7.66 8.84 9.25
C GLN A 100 -8.57 9.04 8.03
N LYS A 101 -8.34 8.25 6.98
CA LYS A 101 -9.15 8.19 5.76
C LYS A 101 -9.70 6.78 5.61
N ASN A 102 -10.86 6.55 6.19
CA ASN A 102 -11.52 5.26 6.30
C ASN A 102 -12.67 5.11 5.30
N TYR A 103 -12.45 5.46 4.02
CA TYR A 103 -13.46 5.28 2.97
C TYR A 103 -12.80 5.01 1.62
N LEU A 104 -13.53 4.35 0.72
CA LEU A 104 -13.05 4.00 -0.62
C LEU A 104 -13.37 5.09 -1.64
N TRP A 105 -12.54 5.23 -2.67
CA TRP A 105 -12.84 5.99 -3.90
C TRP A 105 -13.35 7.43 -3.67
N ASN A 106 -12.87 8.08 -2.60
CA ASN A 106 -13.33 9.40 -2.17
C ASN A 106 -14.81 9.50 -1.75
N ASN A 107 -15.49 8.38 -1.51
CA ASN A 107 -16.85 8.33 -0.98
C ASN A 107 -16.91 8.60 0.53
N LYS A 108 -16.77 9.88 0.91
CA LYS A 108 -16.81 10.33 2.31
C LYS A 108 -18.11 10.03 3.05
N ALA A 109 -19.19 9.70 2.34
CA ALA A 109 -20.48 9.37 2.96
C ALA A 109 -20.52 7.96 3.56
N GLN A 110 -19.55 7.11 3.23
CA GLN A 110 -19.48 5.72 3.67
C GLN A 110 -18.17 5.48 4.42
N GLU A 111 -18.13 5.91 5.68
CA GLU A 111 -17.03 5.61 6.58
C GLU A 111 -16.99 4.13 6.95
N LEU A 112 -15.78 3.61 7.12
CA LEU A 112 -15.48 2.22 7.39
C LEU A 112 -14.89 2.08 8.79
N SER A 113 -15.28 1.02 9.49
CA SER A 113 -14.58 0.56 10.69
C SER A 113 -13.29 -0.18 10.33
N ASN A 114 -12.44 -0.47 11.33
CA ASN A 114 -11.26 -1.31 11.11
C ASN A 114 -11.65 -2.72 10.65
N GLU A 115 -12.76 -3.26 11.18
CA GLU A 115 -13.34 -4.53 10.75
C GLU A 115 -13.73 -4.50 9.27
N ASP A 116 -14.41 -3.44 8.82
CA ASP A 116 -14.79 -3.28 7.40
C ASP A 116 -13.55 -3.22 6.50
N ILE A 117 -12.53 -2.45 6.93
CA ILE A 117 -11.26 -2.35 6.20
C ILE A 117 -10.59 -3.72 6.10
N TYR A 118 -10.46 -4.45 7.20
CA TYR A 118 -9.90 -5.80 7.18
C TYR A 118 -10.69 -6.73 6.24
N ASN A 119 -12.02 -6.69 6.29
CA ASN A 119 -12.86 -7.49 5.40
C ASN A 119 -12.66 -7.13 3.92
N ILE A 120 -12.46 -5.85 3.60
CA ILE A 120 -12.11 -5.40 2.24
C ILE A 120 -10.76 -5.97 1.81
N LEU A 121 -9.74 -5.96 2.68
CA LEU A 121 -8.45 -6.57 2.39
C LEU A 121 -8.60 -8.06 2.06
N MET A 122 -9.32 -8.81 2.90
CA MET A 122 -9.46 -10.26 2.72
C MET A 122 -10.36 -10.63 1.55
N ASN A 123 -11.33 -9.78 1.19
CA ASN A 123 -12.16 -9.97 0.00
C ASN A 123 -11.41 -9.62 -1.29
N ALA A 124 -10.39 -8.75 -1.23
CA ALA A 124 -9.45 -8.47 -2.32
C ALA A 124 -10.09 -8.25 -3.71
N ASP A 125 -11.19 -7.50 -3.76
CA ASP A 125 -11.90 -7.21 -5.02
C ASP A 125 -11.23 -6.04 -5.73
N GLU A 126 -10.13 -6.31 -6.44
CA GLU A 126 -9.36 -5.31 -7.15
C GLU A 126 -10.13 -4.75 -8.36
N ALA A 127 -10.35 -3.43 -8.38
CA ALA A 127 -11.14 -2.80 -9.44
C ALA A 127 -10.54 -3.00 -10.85
N ALA A 128 -9.21 -3.13 -10.95
CA ALA A 128 -8.51 -3.31 -12.22
C ALA A 128 -8.52 -4.75 -12.73
N ILE A 129 -8.83 -5.75 -11.88
CA ILE A 129 -8.78 -7.18 -12.20
C ILE A 129 -10.08 -7.86 -11.72
N PRO A 130 -11.22 -7.55 -12.36
CA PRO A 130 -12.51 -8.09 -11.90
C PRO A 130 -12.55 -9.62 -11.98
N GLY A 131 -13.21 -10.25 -11.00
CA GLY A 131 -13.41 -11.70 -10.97
C GLY A 131 -12.36 -12.49 -10.19
N THR A 132 -11.43 -11.80 -9.51
CA THR A 132 -10.33 -12.41 -8.74
C THR A 132 -10.49 -12.21 -7.22
N LYS A 133 -11.74 -12.16 -6.72
CA LYS A 133 -12.01 -11.99 -5.28
C LYS A 133 -11.26 -13.00 -4.44
N GLY A 134 -10.68 -12.52 -3.34
CA GLY A 134 -9.84 -13.30 -2.44
C GLY A 134 -8.40 -13.49 -2.95
N GLU A 135 -8.02 -12.88 -4.06
CA GLU A 135 -6.67 -12.92 -4.61
C GLU A 135 -6.02 -11.54 -4.61
N MET A 136 -4.84 -11.43 -4.00
CA MET A 136 -3.93 -10.30 -4.14
C MET A 136 -3.03 -10.57 -5.34
N ASN A 137 -3.36 -9.96 -6.48
CA ASN A 137 -2.69 -10.20 -7.75
C ASN A 137 -1.53 -9.20 -7.94
N ILE A 138 -0.31 -9.71 -8.01
CA ILE A 138 0.89 -8.85 -8.02
C ILE A 138 1.48 -8.76 -9.41
N TYR A 139 1.00 -7.78 -10.16
CA TYR A 139 1.66 -7.27 -11.36
C TYR A 139 2.62 -6.16 -10.97
N SER A 140 3.92 -6.38 -11.16
CA SER A 140 4.94 -5.43 -10.68
C SER A 140 5.87 -4.96 -11.78
N TRP A 141 6.20 -3.67 -11.77
CA TRP A 141 7.16 -3.09 -12.71
C TRP A 141 8.25 -2.34 -11.96
N ILE A 142 9.44 -2.93 -11.92
CA ILE A 142 10.61 -2.32 -11.30
C ILE A 142 11.28 -1.40 -12.33
N LYS A 143 11.05 -0.11 -12.17
CA LYS A 143 11.52 0.96 -13.06
C LYS A 143 12.82 1.56 -12.53
N LYS A 144 13.86 1.53 -13.37
CA LYS A 144 15.09 2.32 -13.18
C LYS A 144 15.01 3.58 -14.02
N CYS A 145 14.96 4.73 -13.35
CA CYS A 145 14.93 6.03 -14.03
C CYS A 145 16.23 6.27 -14.81
N LYS A 146 16.10 6.73 -16.06
CA LYS A 146 17.22 7.11 -16.93
C LYS A 146 17.41 8.63 -16.90
N TRP A 147 18.51 9.11 -17.47
CA TRP A 147 18.86 10.53 -17.48
C TRP A 147 17.73 11.43 -18.01
N TYR A 148 16.97 10.99 -19.01
CA TYR A 148 15.84 11.74 -19.56
C TYR A 148 14.61 11.76 -18.64
N ASP A 149 14.42 10.75 -17.77
CA ASP A 149 13.35 10.79 -16.76
C ASP A 149 13.63 11.88 -15.71
N TYR A 150 14.91 12.15 -15.40
CA TYR A 150 15.29 13.26 -14.52
C TYR A 150 15.22 14.63 -15.19
N ALA A 151 15.34 14.68 -16.52
CA ALA A 151 15.22 15.92 -17.30
C ALA A 151 13.74 16.34 -17.49
N ASN A 152 12.79 15.41 -17.39
CA ASN A 152 11.37 15.71 -17.49
C ASN A 152 10.79 16.08 -16.10
N PRO A 153 10.15 17.26 -15.95
CA PRO A 153 9.68 17.75 -14.64
C PRO A 153 8.72 16.80 -13.90
N VAL A 154 7.86 16.09 -14.63
CA VAL A 154 6.84 15.21 -14.04
C VAL A 154 7.48 13.91 -13.55
N THR A 155 8.27 13.25 -14.41
CA THR A 155 8.93 11.99 -14.04
C THR A 155 10.05 12.20 -13.04
N ASN A 156 10.68 13.38 -13.01
CA ASN A 156 11.74 13.71 -12.07
C ASN A 156 11.26 13.66 -10.62
N VAL A 157 10.03 14.12 -10.33
CA VAL A 157 9.45 14.02 -8.98
C VAL A 157 9.31 12.57 -8.56
N TRP A 158 8.78 11.72 -9.44
CA TRP A 158 8.64 10.29 -9.17
C TRP A 158 10.00 9.63 -8.90
N CYS A 159 10.97 9.87 -9.79
CA CYS A 159 12.31 9.28 -9.68
C CYS A 159 13.05 9.65 -8.38
N ARG A 160 12.78 10.83 -7.82
CA ARG A 160 13.47 11.36 -6.64
C ARG A 160 12.76 11.16 -5.31
N LYS A 161 11.42 11.05 -5.29
CA LYS A 161 10.62 11.14 -4.06
C LYS A 161 9.60 10.03 -3.87
N VAL A 162 9.41 9.18 -4.87
CA VAL A 162 8.36 8.16 -4.89
C VAL A 162 9.00 6.78 -4.87
N VAL A 163 8.65 6.00 -3.84
CA VAL A 163 9.11 4.62 -3.62
C VAL A 163 8.37 3.66 -4.55
N GLY A 164 7.06 3.85 -4.64
CA GLY A 164 6.15 3.06 -5.46
C GLY A 164 4.97 3.90 -5.91
N SER A 165 4.28 3.43 -6.95
CA SER A 165 3.03 4.02 -7.37
C SER A 165 2.14 3.04 -8.09
N THR A 166 0.83 3.19 -7.93
CA THR A 166 -0.17 2.53 -8.76
C THR A 166 -1.10 3.57 -9.43
N SER A 167 -1.84 3.13 -10.43
CA SER A 167 -2.95 3.87 -11.04
C SER A 167 -4.25 3.16 -10.69
N PRO A 168 -4.86 3.46 -9.51
CA PRO A 168 -6.08 2.81 -9.05
C PRO A 168 -7.16 2.82 -10.14
N HIS A 169 -7.97 1.75 -10.19
CA HIS A 169 -9.06 1.54 -11.14
C HIS A 169 -8.67 1.30 -12.60
N SER A 170 -7.53 1.83 -13.07
CA SER A 170 -7.17 1.86 -14.49
C SER A 170 -5.96 1.01 -14.86
N SER A 171 -5.24 0.48 -13.87
CA SER A 171 -4.12 -0.42 -14.09
C SER A 171 -3.89 -1.33 -12.89
N GLU A 172 -3.53 -2.57 -13.19
CA GLU A 172 -3.06 -3.61 -12.29
C GLU A 172 -1.62 -3.42 -11.82
N TRP A 173 -0.84 -2.56 -12.51
CA TRP A 173 0.61 -2.49 -12.31
C TRP A 173 1.01 -1.68 -11.07
N ILE A 174 1.67 -2.35 -10.13
CA ILE A 174 2.43 -1.72 -9.06
C ILE A 174 3.82 -1.33 -9.61
N LYS A 175 4.02 -0.04 -9.85
CA LYS A 175 5.32 0.49 -10.31
C LYS A 175 6.21 0.73 -9.11
N ILE A 176 7.43 0.24 -9.18
CA ILE A 176 8.41 0.26 -8.10
C ILE A 176 9.63 1.03 -8.57
N ASN A 177 10.10 1.97 -7.75
CA ASN A 177 11.31 2.73 -8.05
C ASN A 177 12.56 1.97 -7.60
N TYR A 178 13.37 1.60 -8.59
CA TYR A 178 14.61 0.86 -8.41
C TYR A 178 15.56 1.47 -7.35
N ASN A 179 15.69 2.79 -7.32
CA ASN A 179 16.68 3.45 -6.45
C ASN A 179 16.40 3.21 -4.97
N PHE A 180 15.13 3.17 -4.59
CA PHE A 180 14.72 2.87 -3.22
C PHE A 180 14.91 1.39 -2.89
N TYR A 181 14.41 0.52 -3.78
CA TYR A 181 14.51 -0.93 -3.59
C TYR A 181 15.95 -1.44 -3.56
N ALA A 182 16.90 -0.71 -4.14
CA ALA A 182 18.30 -1.06 -4.06
C ALA A 182 18.85 -1.11 -2.62
N GLY A 183 18.28 -0.31 -1.70
CA GLY A 183 18.66 -0.29 -0.29
C GLY A 183 17.67 -1.00 0.64
N TYR A 184 16.56 -1.53 0.12
CA TYR A 184 15.52 -2.15 0.96
C TYR A 184 15.83 -3.62 1.24
N GLU A 185 15.44 -4.06 2.44
CA GLU A 185 15.29 -5.46 2.80
C GLU A 185 13.87 -5.95 2.47
N ALA A 186 13.69 -7.28 2.43
CA ALA A 186 12.41 -7.90 2.05
C ALA A 186 11.19 -7.36 2.85
N PRO A 187 11.24 -7.17 4.19
CA PRO A 187 10.12 -6.57 4.92
C PRO A 187 9.77 -5.14 4.50
N GLN A 188 10.76 -4.33 4.10
CA GLN A 188 10.52 -2.98 3.59
C GLN A 188 9.89 -3.00 2.19
N MET A 189 10.23 -4.02 1.38
CA MET A 189 9.55 -4.25 0.11
C MET A 189 8.10 -4.73 0.31
N VAL A 190 7.84 -5.58 1.32
CA VAL A 190 6.49 -5.97 1.74
C VAL A 190 5.66 -4.73 2.10
N ASN A 191 6.22 -3.79 2.88
CA ASN A 191 5.56 -2.53 3.22
C ASN A 191 5.02 -1.82 1.97
N ASN A 192 5.92 -1.56 1.03
CA ASN A 192 5.58 -0.82 -0.19
C ASN A 192 4.62 -1.60 -1.08
N LEU A 193 4.80 -2.92 -1.26
CA LEU A 193 3.87 -3.74 -2.05
C LEU A 193 2.45 -3.71 -1.49
N VAL A 194 2.30 -3.85 -0.16
CA VAL A 194 1.00 -3.81 0.51
C VAL A 194 0.40 -2.41 0.42
N HIS A 195 1.19 -1.36 0.62
CA HIS A 195 0.73 0.03 0.46
C HIS A 195 0.14 0.27 -0.94
N GLU A 196 0.88 -0.07 -1.98
CA GLU A 196 0.44 0.15 -3.37
C GLU A 196 -0.75 -0.76 -3.75
N TRP A 197 -0.81 -1.98 -3.23
CA TRP A 197 -1.96 -2.86 -3.45
C TRP A 197 -3.23 -2.35 -2.75
N ILE A 198 -3.12 -1.78 -1.54
CA ILE A 198 -4.27 -1.18 -0.83
C ILE A 198 -4.87 -0.01 -1.63
N HIS A 199 -4.05 0.73 -2.38
CA HIS A 199 -4.55 1.73 -3.32
C HIS A 199 -5.40 1.11 -4.45
N LEU A 200 -5.08 -0.10 -4.93
CA LEU A 200 -5.86 -0.82 -5.95
C LEU A 200 -7.26 -1.22 -5.44
N LEU A 201 -7.41 -1.41 -4.12
CA LEU A 201 -8.69 -1.64 -3.46
C LEU A 201 -9.52 -0.36 -3.24
N GLY A 202 -8.95 0.82 -3.56
CA GLY A 202 -9.67 2.10 -3.52
C GLY A 202 -9.36 3.00 -2.33
N PHE A 203 -8.43 2.61 -1.45
CA PHE A 203 -7.97 3.46 -0.35
C PHE A 203 -6.96 4.49 -0.87
N LEU A 204 -7.42 5.69 -1.25
CA LEU A 204 -6.55 6.74 -1.79
C LEU A 204 -5.98 7.63 -0.68
N HIS A 205 -4.93 8.41 -0.93
CA HIS A 205 -4.44 9.40 0.04
C HIS A 205 -5.36 10.62 0.23
N GLY A 206 -5.43 11.14 1.45
CA GLY A 206 -6.07 12.41 1.81
C GLY A 206 -5.05 13.55 1.94
N GLU A 207 -5.52 14.72 2.38
CA GLU A 207 -4.70 15.94 2.53
C GLU A 207 -4.27 16.21 3.99
N GLU A 208 -4.77 15.43 4.95
CA GLU A 208 -4.65 15.74 6.38
C GLU A 208 -3.44 15.06 7.05
N ASN A 209 -3.60 13.79 7.46
CA ASN A 209 -2.56 13.05 8.20
C ASN A 209 -2.29 11.70 7.55
N MET A 210 -1.47 11.73 6.48
CA MET A 210 -1.11 10.54 5.70
C MET A 210 -0.47 9.43 6.56
N ARG A 211 0.19 9.78 7.68
CA ARG A 211 0.85 8.82 8.58
C ARG A 211 -0.13 7.87 9.27
N GLU A 212 -1.41 8.19 9.28
CA GLU A 212 -2.48 7.44 9.94
C GLU A 212 -3.50 6.86 8.94
N GLU A 213 -3.19 6.91 7.64
CA GLU A 213 -4.04 6.37 6.58
C GLU A 213 -3.76 4.89 6.33
N ALA A 214 -4.81 4.17 5.91
CA ALA A 214 -4.78 2.72 5.70
C ALA A 214 -3.57 2.21 4.89
N PRO A 215 -3.20 2.79 3.72
CA PRO A 215 -2.04 2.32 2.95
C PRO A 215 -0.73 2.32 3.76
N TYR A 216 -0.42 3.44 4.44
CA TYR A 216 0.81 3.58 5.21
C TYR A 216 0.81 2.70 6.48
N VAL A 217 -0.29 2.74 7.23
CA VAL A 217 -0.39 2.01 8.50
C VAL A 217 -0.36 0.51 8.26
N ILE A 218 -1.17 0.01 7.33
CA ILE A 218 -1.27 -1.43 7.06
C ILE A 218 0.00 -1.94 6.37
N GLY A 219 0.59 -1.18 5.45
CA GLY A 219 1.92 -1.49 4.90
C GLY A 219 2.98 -1.62 5.99
N ARG A 220 3.02 -0.68 6.95
CA ARG A 220 3.95 -0.74 8.08
C ARG A 220 3.67 -1.92 9.02
N ILE A 221 2.41 -2.26 9.27
CA ILE A 221 2.03 -3.47 10.03
C ILE A 221 2.55 -4.73 9.33
N ALA A 222 2.32 -4.86 8.01
CA ALA A 222 2.80 -5.98 7.22
C ALA A 222 4.34 -6.11 7.26
N GLN A 223 5.06 -4.99 7.29
CA GLN A 223 6.52 -4.99 7.50
C GLN A 223 6.92 -5.61 8.84
N GLU A 224 6.30 -5.21 9.96
CA GLU A 224 6.65 -5.77 11.27
C GLU A 224 6.35 -7.26 11.37
N VAL A 225 5.23 -7.68 10.80
CA VAL A 225 4.80 -9.07 10.84
C VAL A 225 5.70 -9.93 9.94
N SER A 226 5.99 -9.47 8.71
CA SER A 226 6.88 -10.19 7.79
C SER A 226 8.31 -10.33 8.31
N GLU A 227 8.84 -9.33 9.03
CA GLU A 227 10.14 -9.45 9.70
C GLU A 227 10.15 -10.61 10.72
N LYS A 228 9.06 -10.75 11.50
CA LYS A 228 8.92 -11.84 12.47
C LYS A 228 8.75 -13.20 11.79
N VAL A 229 7.97 -13.26 10.71
CA VAL A 229 7.83 -14.46 9.87
C VAL A 229 9.20 -14.92 9.37
N LEU A 230 9.98 -14.03 8.76
CA LEU A 230 11.32 -14.34 8.26
C LEU A 230 12.26 -14.80 9.39
N ARG A 231 12.20 -14.15 10.55
CA ARG A 231 12.99 -14.55 11.71
C ARG A 231 12.63 -15.97 12.19
N LYS A 232 11.34 -16.32 12.24
CA LYS A 232 10.91 -17.68 12.57
C LYS A 232 11.38 -18.70 11.53
N ARG A 233 11.33 -18.35 10.23
CA ARG A 233 11.78 -19.23 9.14
C ARG A 233 13.27 -19.52 9.27
N ALA A 234 14.07 -18.50 9.56
CA ALA A 234 15.51 -18.63 9.79
C ALA A 234 15.86 -19.49 11.02
N LEU A 235 14.98 -19.52 12.03
CA LEU A 235 15.15 -20.33 13.24
C LEU A 235 14.59 -21.76 13.09
N GLY A 236 13.98 -22.11 11.95
CA GLY A 236 13.38 -23.43 11.72
C GLY A 236 12.18 -23.75 12.62
N LEU A 237 11.45 -22.72 13.09
CA LEU A 237 10.36 -22.87 14.06
C LEU A 237 8.98 -23.14 13.42
N TYR A 238 8.94 -23.96 12.36
CA TYR A 238 7.70 -24.35 11.66
C TYR A 238 7.44 -25.86 11.77
#